data_AF-A0A7Y0JM40-F1
#
_entry.id   AF-A0A7Y0JM40-F1
#
_cell.length_a   1.000
_cell.length_b   1.000
_cell.length_c   1.000
_cell.angle_alpha   90.00
_cell.angle_beta   90.00
_cell.angle_gamma   90.00
#
_symmetry.space_group_name_H-M   'P 1'
#
loop_
_entity.id
_entity.type
_entity.pdbx_description
1 polymer ?
#
loop_
_entity_poly.entity_id
_entity_poly.type
_entity_poly.pdbx_seq_one_letter_code
_entity_poly.pdbx_strand_id
1 'polypeptide(L)' 'MSAEAEEPVYSPDQLKPGNRKAARLGALGSAAVLLMFFWGNHEGNTENIFLVVFAVGLVGAVIADVILRRNGLKPNDQ' A
#
# COMPACT_ATOMS: atom_id res chain seq x y z
N MET A 1 28.01 31.25 -7.00
CA MET A 1 28.15 29.79 -6.78
C MET A 1 26.88 29.15 -7.27
N SER A 2 26.91 28.57 -8.47
CA SER A 2 25.79 27.76 -8.95
C SER A 2 25.62 26.59 -7.99
N ALA A 3 24.41 26.34 -7.52
CA ALA A 3 24.10 25.14 -6.79
C ALA A 3 24.20 23.96 -7.77
N GLU A 4 25.38 23.37 -7.90
CA GLU A 4 25.51 21.99 -8.36
C GLU A 4 24.70 21.16 -7.37
N ALA A 5 23.56 20.64 -7.81
CA ALA A 5 22.81 19.67 -7.04
C ALA A 5 23.69 18.44 -6.91
N GLU A 6 24.27 18.24 -5.72
CA GLU A 6 25.03 17.05 -5.36
C GLU A 6 24.13 15.84 -5.59
N GLU A 7 24.41 15.06 -6.64
CA GLU A 7 23.59 13.92 -6.99
C GLU A 7 23.66 12.91 -5.83
N PRO A 8 22.52 12.55 -5.21
CA PRO A 8 22.54 11.70 -4.04
C PRO A 8 23.18 10.34 -4.37
N VAL A 9 24.31 10.04 -3.75
CA VAL A 9 25.01 8.75 -3.92
C VAL A 9 24.29 7.70 -3.09
N TYR A 10 23.61 6.77 -3.75
CA TYR A 10 22.96 5.63 -3.12
C TYR A 10 23.86 4.40 -3.10
N SER A 11 23.88 3.67 -1.99
CA SER A 11 24.50 2.34 -1.95
C SER A 11 23.64 1.33 -2.72
N PRO A 12 24.24 0.25 -3.28
CA PRO A 12 23.49 -0.77 -4.02
C PRO A 12 22.31 -1.37 -3.24
N ASP A 13 22.39 -1.40 -1.91
CA ASP A 13 21.32 -1.91 -1.04
C ASP A 13 20.14 -0.93 -0.88
N GLN A 14 20.37 0.38 -0.94
CA GLN A 14 19.29 1.39 -0.86
C GLN A 14 18.36 1.35 -2.08
N LEU A 15 18.88 0.89 -3.21
CA LEU A 15 18.13 0.74 -4.46
C LEU A 15 17.32 -0.55 -4.51
N LYS A 16 17.43 -1.41 -3.50
CA LYS A 16 16.75 -2.70 -3.50
C LYS A 16 15.23 -2.50 -3.47
N PRO A 17 14.49 -3.05 -4.45
CA PRO A 17 13.04 -2.97 -4.43
C PRO A 17 12.46 -3.59 -3.16
N GLY A 18 11.47 -2.93 -2.57
CA GLY A 18 10.77 -3.44 -1.39
C GLY A 18 10.10 -4.80 -1.61
N ASN A 19 9.85 -5.54 -0.52
CA ASN A 19 9.23 -6.86 -0.59
C ASN A 19 7.73 -6.76 -0.90
N ARG A 20 7.39 -6.90 -2.18
CA ARG A 20 6.01 -6.80 -2.69
C ARG A 20 5.07 -7.86 -2.11
N LYS A 21 5.56 -9.07 -1.85
CA LYS A 21 4.75 -10.14 -1.26
C LYS A 21 4.35 -9.77 0.17
N ALA A 22 5.30 -9.25 0.94
CA ALA A 22 5.03 -8.76 2.29
C ALA A 22 4.06 -7.57 2.27
N ALA A 23 4.22 -6.62 1.35
CA ALA A 23 3.30 -5.49 1.21
C ALA A 23 1.86 -5.93 0.90
N ARG A 24 1.66 -6.88 -0.03
CA ARG A 24 0.32 -7.42 -0.36
C ARG A 24 -0.30 -8.17 0.82
N LEU A 25 0.48 -9.00 1.51
CA LEU A 25 0.01 -9.71 2.70
C LEU A 25 -0.34 -8.74 3.84
N GLY A 26 0.48 -7.70 4.04
CA GLY A 26 0.20 -6.64 5.00
C GLY A 26 -1.11 -5.93 4.69
N ALA A 27 -1.31 -5.49 3.44
CA ALA A 27 -2.53 -4.80 3.02
C ALA A 27 -3.78 -5.68 3.18
N LEU A 28 -3.73 -6.95 2.74
CA LEU A 28 -4.86 -7.88 2.87
C LEU A 28 -5.12 -8.27 4.34
N GLY A 29 -4.07 -8.46 5.14
CA GLY A 29 -4.17 -8.72 6.56
C GLY A 29 -4.79 -7.55 7.32
N SER A 30 -4.35 -6.32 7.06
CA SER A 30 -4.94 -5.12 7.63
C SER A 30 -6.41 -4.95 7.23
N ALA A 31 -6.77 -5.19 5.97
CA ALA A 31 -8.16 -5.16 5.53
C ALA A 31 -9.02 -6.19 6.28
N ALA A 32 -8.53 -7.42 6.46
CA ALA A 32 -9.22 -8.44 7.24
C ALA A 32 -9.42 -8.02 8.71
N VAL A 33 -8.39 -7.44 9.34
CA VAL A 33 -8.47 -6.93 10.72
C VAL A 33 -9.50 -5.81 10.83
N LEU A 34 -9.53 -4.85 9.90
CA LEU A 34 -10.52 -3.78 9.88
C LEU A 34 -11.96 -4.34 9.81
N LEU A 35 -12.18 -5.38 9.01
CA LEU A 35 -13.51 -6.00 8.91
C LEU A 35 -13.89 -6.79 10.18
N MET A 36 -12.91 -7.34 10.90
CA MET A 36 -13.18 -7.97 12.21
C MET A 36 -13.72 -6.96 13.23
N PHE A 37 -13.46 -5.66 13.07
CA PHE A 37 -13.95 -4.65 14.01
C PHE A 37 -15.47 -4.49 13.94
N PHE A 38 -16.18 -5.02 12.93
CA PHE A 38 -17.65 -5.09 12.98
C PHE A 38 -18.19 -6.02 14.07
N TRP A 39 -17.36 -6.90 14.62
CA TRP A 39 -17.75 -7.79 15.69
C TRP A 39 -17.57 -7.12 17.05
N GLY A 40 -18.69 -6.78 17.71
CA GLY A 40 -18.67 -6.14 19.01
C GLY A 40 -19.93 -5.32 19.28
N ASN A 41 -19.94 -4.63 20.43
CA ASN A 41 -21.03 -3.73 20.78
C ASN A 41 -20.84 -2.37 20.10
N HIS A 42 -21.45 -2.21 18.91
CA HIS A 42 -21.43 -0.96 18.14
C HIS A 42 -22.79 -0.28 18.21
N GLU A 43 -22.79 0.98 18.64
CA GLU A 43 -24.02 1.78 18.75
C GLU A 43 -24.14 2.79 17.60
N GLY A 44 -23.04 3.09 16.91
CA GLY A 44 -22.97 4.07 15.83
C GLY A 44 -22.50 3.48 14.49
N ASN A 45 -23.03 4.01 13.38
CA ASN A 45 -22.67 3.57 12.02
C ASN A 45 -21.55 4.40 11.37
N THR A 46 -21.18 5.54 11.96
CA THR A 46 -20.14 6.42 11.40
C THR A 46 -18.80 5.69 11.32
N GLU A 47 -18.41 4.97 12.37
CA GLU A 47 -17.18 4.18 12.40
C GLU A 47 -17.19 3.08 11.32
N ASN A 48 -18.34 2.43 11.13
CA ASN A 48 -18.48 1.38 10.13
C ASN A 48 -18.16 1.87 8.71
N ILE A 49 -18.57 3.10 8.38
CA ILE A 49 -18.27 3.69 7.07
C ILE A 49 -16.75 3.80 6.88
N PHE A 50 -16.02 4.30 7.88
CA PHE A 50 -14.56 4.40 7.79
C PHE A 50 -13.89 3.02 7.69
N LEU A 51 -14.33 2.04 8.49
CA LEU A 51 -13.81 0.67 8.43
C LEU A 51 -13.99 0.06 7.03
N VAL A 52 -15.18 0.20 6.42
CA VAL A 52 -15.45 -0.25 5.05
C VAL A 52 -14.56 0.49 4.05
N VAL A 53 -14.51 1.82 4.11
CA VAL A 53 -13.75 2.64 3.16
C VAL A 53 -12.26 2.27 3.17
N PHE A 54 -11.66 2.11 4.35
CA PHE A 54 -10.26 1.71 4.45
C PHE A 54 -10.02 0.27 4.00
N ALA A 55 -10.90 -0.67 4.37
CA ALA A 55 -10.78 -2.06 3.94
C ALA A 55 -10.87 -2.18 2.41
N VAL A 56 -11.88 -1.53 1.80
CA VAL A 56 -12.07 -1.49 0.34
C VAL A 56 -10.89 -0.77 -0.33
N GLY A 57 -10.40 0.33 0.25
CA GLY A 57 -9.23 1.04 -0.26
C GLY A 57 -7.97 0.18 -0.33
N LEU A 58 -7.68 -0.58 0.74
CA LEU A 58 -6.54 -1.51 0.78
C LEU A 58 -6.67 -2.63 -0.26
N VAL A 59 -7.83 -3.27 -0.32
CA VAL A 59 -8.08 -4.34 -1.30
C VAL A 59 -8.01 -3.80 -2.72
N GLY A 60 -8.62 -2.64 -2.98
CA GLY A 60 -8.59 -1.94 -4.26
C GLY A 60 -7.17 -1.58 -4.69
N ALA A 61 -6.33 -1.11 -3.78
CA ALA A 61 -4.93 -0.81 -4.06
C ALA A 61 -4.13 -2.06 -4.46
N VAL A 62 -4.36 -3.21 -3.79
CA VAL A 62 -3.73 -4.48 -4.15
C VAL A 62 -4.18 -4.96 -5.54
N ILE A 63 -5.49 -4.86 -5.83
CA ILE A 63 -6.04 -5.22 -7.14
C ILE A 63 -5.45 -4.33 -8.23
N ALA A 64 -5.43 -3.01 -8.01
CA ALA A 64 -4.85 -2.05 -8.93
C ALA A 64 -3.36 -2.35 -9.20
N ASP A 65 -2.55 -2.60 -8.15
CA ASP A 65 -1.14 -2.99 -8.28
C ASP A 65 -0.98 -4.25 -9.15
N VAL A 66 -1.82 -5.26 -8.94
CA VAL A 66 -1.79 -6.50 -9.73
C VAL A 66 -2.15 -6.23 -11.19
N ILE A 67 -3.22 -5.48 -11.46
CA ILE A 67 -3.68 -5.16 -12.83
C ILE A 67 -2.63 -4.33 -13.56
N LEU A 68 -2.14 -3.24 -12.96
CA LEU A 68 -1.13 -2.37 -13.56
C LEU A 68 0.12 -3.16 -13.94
N ARG A 69 0.62 -4.01 -13.04
CA ARG A 69 1.83 -4.82 -13.31
C ARG A 69 1.59 -5.92 -14.34
N ARG A 70 0.40 -6.53 -14.36
CA ARG A 70 0.03 -7.50 -15.42
C ARG A 70 0.00 -6.83 -16.79
N ASN A 71 -0.40 -5.57 -16.85
CA ASN A 71 -0.49 -4.78 -18.07
C ASN A 71 0.85 -4.12 -18.45
N GLY A 72 1.96 -4.48 -17.79
CA GLY A 72 3.28 -4.04 -18.17
C GLY A 72 3.71 -2.71 -17.57
N LEU A 73 3.09 -2.27 -16.45
CA LEU A 73 3.64 -1.16 -15.66
C LEU A 73 5.06 -1.52 -15.22
N LYS A 74 6.04 -0.96 -15.93
CA LYS A 74 7.45 -1.05 -15.58
C LYS A 74 7.68 -0.17 -14.34
N PRO A 75 8.47 -0.61 -13.36
CA PRO A 75 8.93 0.31 -12.31
C PRO A 75 9.58 1.50 -13.00
N ASN A 76 9.11 2.72 -12.72
CA ASN A 76 9.75 3.95 -13.23
C ASN A 76 11.08 4.24 -12.51
N ASP A 77 11.48 3.35 -11.59
CA ASP A 77 12.66 3.47 -10.74
C ASP A 77 13.77 2.53 -11.25
N GLN A 78 14.18 2.69 -12.52
CA GLN A 78 15.45 2.17 -13.04
C GLN A 78 16.33 3.34 -13.47
#